data_AF-A0A936CLG8-F1
#
_entry.id   AF-A0A936CLG8-F1
#
_cell.length_a   1.000
_cell.length_b   1.000
_cell.length_c   1.000
_cell.angle_alpha   90.00
_cell.angle_beta   90.00
_cell.angle_gamma   90.00
#
_symmetry.space_group_name_H-M   'P 1'
#
loop_
_entity.id
_entity.type
_entity.pdbx_description
1 polymer ?
#
loop_
_entity_poly.entity_id
_entity_poly.type
_entity_poly.pdbx_seq_one_letter_code
_entity_poly.pdbx_strand_id
1 'polypeptide(L)'
;MFLQHFDSRRSGSSTEVSRHFDTIHKKIRNREFEIHIGKLGGHDILAMSTGMGTDNIDIVMQELDALVNVDFSTMEAKPEIKSLKIIRLGTSGSIQPHISVDQILLTDFAISMDNLHRHYVLKRKFENYEMELFPFLGMVHVTRADADLLNQFQSPQTILGNTLTAPGFYGPQGRKTRLPLREDSIIEKLSDADFSFGKITNMEMETSGIYSLGESLGHKCLSVNAILAQRNTNQFSTNPAGIVKQMIEYVFSRLVF
;
A
#
# COMPACT_ATOMS: atom_id res chain seq x y z
N MET A 1 8.62 9.46 -3.71
CA MET A 1 7.23 9.92 -3.52
C MET A 1 6.57 9.08 -2.45
N PHE A 2 5.79 9.71 -1.57
CA PHE A 2 5.04 9.04 -0.52
C PHE A 2 3.54 9.08 -0.79
N LEU A 3 2.92 7.90 -0.88
CA LEU A 3 1.47 7.74 -0.94
C LEU A 3 0.96 7.40 0.45
N GLN A 4 -0.08 8.08 0.91
CA GLN A 4 -0.53 7.95 2.30
C GLN A 4 -2.03 7.81 2.39
N HIS A 5 -2.44 7.01 3.36
CA HIS A 5 -3.83 6.91 3.74
C HIS A 5 -3.99 7.25 5.21
N PHE A 6 -4.53 8.44 5.54
CA PHE A 6 -5.10 8.73 6.87
C PHE A 6 -6.21 9.79 6.80
N ASP A 7 -7.24 9.62 7.63
CA ASP A 7 -8.26 10.64 7.90
C ASP A 7 -7.58 11.94 8.35
N SER A 8 -7.90 13.05 7.68
CA SER A 8 -7.47 14.44 7.94
C SER A 8 -7.56 14.91 9.42
N ARG A 9 -8.15 14.09 10.31
CA ARG A 9 -8.31 14.34 11.74
C ARG A 9 -7.37 13.51 12.65
N ARG A 10 -6.47 12.66 12.12
CA ARG A 10 -5.55 11.83 12.91
C ARG A 10 -4.12 11.81 12.33
N SER A 11 -3.16 11.49 13.19
CA SER A 11 -1.72 11.29 12.91
C SER A 11 -1.43 10.55 11.61
N GLY A 12 -0.39 10.96 10.87
CA GLY A 12 0.06 10.31 9.63
C GLY A 12 -0.35 10.99 8.32
N SER A 13 -0.85 12.23 8.37
CA SER A 13 -1.22 13.00 7.17
C SER A 13 0.00 13.43 6.34
N SER A 14 -0.24 13.88 5.10
CA SER A 14 0.78 14.52 4.25
C SER A 14 1.53 15.63 4.99
N THR A 15 0.84 16.34 5.89
CA THR A 15 1.45 17.30 6.81
C THR A 15 2.51 16.67 7.71
N GLU A 16 2.21 15.57 8.41
CA GLU A 16 3.18 14.90 9.30
C GLU A 16 4.43 14.43 8.54
N VAL A 17 4.25 13.84 7.36
CA VAL A 17 5.40 13.37 6.57
C VAL A 17 6.21 14.50 5.97
N SER A 18 5.55 15.54 5.46
CA SER A 18 6.26 16.69 4.90
C SER A 18 7.09 17.47 5.93
N ARG A 19 6.88 17.28 7.25
CA ARG A 19 7.75 17.87 8.28
C ARG A 19 9.18 17.35 8.24
N HIS A 20 9.40 16.20 7.61
CA HIS A 20 10.72 15.63 7.41
C HIS A 20 11.39 16.14 6.13
N PHE A 21 10.73 16.99 5.33
CA PHE A 21 11.35 17.61 4.17
C PHE A 21 12.25 18.77 4.60
N ASP A 22 13.32 19.03 3.84
CA ASP A 22 14.18 20.19 4.07
C ASP A 22 13.40 21.49 3.82
N THR A 23 12.63 21.51 2.72
CA THR A 23 11.80 22.64 2.31
C THR A 23 10.46 22.15 1.75
N ILE A 24 9.40 22.93 1.96
CA ILE A 24 8.09 22.73 1.31
C ILE A 24 7.82 23.95 0.43
N HIS A 25 7.65 23.74 -0.87
CA HIS A 25 7.44 24.82 -1.84
C HIS A 25 5.99 24.94 -2.28
N LYS A 26 5.22 23.85 -2.21
CA LYS A 26 3.81 23.84 -2.61
C LYS A 26 2.98 22.93 -1.72
N LYS A 27 1.78 23.40 -1.37
CA LYS A 27 0.73 22.62 -0.73
C LYS A 27 -0.54 22.77 -1.55
N ILE A 28 -1.17 21.66 -1.91
CA ILE A 28 -2.39 21.63 -2.71
C ILE A 28 -3.38 20.73 -1.98
N ARG A 29 -4.65 21.12 -1.96
CA ARG A 29 -5.71 20.26 -1.46
C ARG A 29 -6.91 20.31 -2.41
N ASN A 30 -7.35 19.15 -2.85
CA ASN A 30 -8.60 18.98 -3.59
C ASN A 30 -9.26 17.67 -3.15
N ARG A 31 -10.51 17.76 -2.69
CA ARG A 31 -11.23 16.63 -2.08
C ARG A 31 -10.39 15.91 -1.01
N GLU A 32 -10.20 14.60 -1.12
CA GLU A 32 -9.38 13.76 -0.24
C GLU A 32 -7.86 13.79 -0.53
N PHE A 33 -7.44 14.47 -1.60
CA PHE A 33 -6.04 14.57 -2.00
C PHE A 33 -5.39 15.84 -1.42
N GLU A 34 -4.49 15.65 -0.46
CA GLU A 34 -3.62 16.68 0.13
C GLU A 34 -2.19 16.38 -0.29
N ILE A 35 -1.59 17.27 -1.10
CA ILE A 35 -0.30 17.07 -1.76
C ILE A 35 0.67 18.14 -1.28
N HIS A 36 1.80 17.70 -0.73
CA HIS A 36 2.92 18.55 -0.32
C HIS A 36 4.14 18.25 -1.19
N ILE A 37 4.70 19.28 -1.81
CA ILE A 37 5.85 19.19 -2.72
C ILE A 37 7.00 20.00 -2.13
N GLY A 38 8.18 19.39 -2.09
CA GLY A 38 9.34 19.93 -1.41
C GLY A 38 10.65 19.35 -1.89
N LYS A 39 11.71 19.59 -1.11
CA LYS A 39 13.01 18.94 -1.30
C LYS A 39 13.42 18.17 -0.07
N LEU A 40 14.18 17.10 -0.29
CA LEU A 40 14.89 16.36 0.75
C LEU A 40 16.23 15.88 0.18
N GLY A 41 17.33 16.21 0.87
CA GLY A 41 18.68 15.85 0.42
C GLY A 41 19.04 16.42 -0.94
N GLY A 42 18.44 17.55 -1.34
CA GLY A 42 18.59 18.15 -2.67
C GLY A 42 17.70 17.55 -3.78
N HIS A 43 16.96 16.48 -3.50
CA HIS A 43 16.06 15.81 -4.45
C HIS A 43 14.60 16.27 -4.28
N ASP A 44 13.85 16.31 -5.39
CA ASP A 44 12.42 16.63 -5.35
C ASP A 44 11.63 15.49 -4.71
N ILE A 45 10.75 15.86 -3.78
CA ILE A 45 9.94 14.90 -3.04
C ILE A 45 8.49 15.38 -2.92
N LEU A 46 7.58 14.42 -2.97
CA LEU A 46 6.14 14.63 -2.89
C LEU A 46 5.57 13.68 -1.85
N ALA A 47 4.76 14.20 -0.93
CA ALA A 47 3.88 13.42 -0.06
C ALA A 47 2.43 13.74 -0.42
N MET A 48 1.60 12.71 -0.61
CA MET A 48 0.19 12.88 -0.90
C MET A 48 -0.70 11.90 -0.17
N SER A 49 -1.89 12.36 0.22
CA SER A 49 -2.97 11.47 0.62
C SER A 49 -3.68 10.91 -0.62
N THR A 50 -4.10 9.66 -0.56
CA THR A 50 -4.73 8.97 -1.69
C THR A 50 -6.23 8.79 -1.53
N GLY A 51 -6.77 8.85 -0.31
CA GLY A 51 -8.10 8.32 0.00
C GLY A 51 -8.04 6.84 0.39
N MET A 52 -9.18 6.15 0.38
CA MET A 52 -9.29 4.71 0.70
C MET A 52 -9.72 3.92 -0.52
N GLY A 53 -9.11 2.76 -0.73
CA GLY A 53 -9.49 1.83 -1.78
C GLY A 53 -8.65 1.96 -3.04
N THR A 54 -8.67 0.89 -3.83
CA THR A 54 -7.96 0.80 -5.10
C THR A 54 -8.56 1.68 -6.19
N ASP A 55 -9.84 2.05 -6.08
CA ASP A 55 -10.50 3.06 -6.93
C ASP A 55 -9.85 4.44 -6.79
N ASN A 56 -9.54 4.85 -5.55
CA ASN A 56 -8.75 6.04 -5.29
C ASN A 56 -7.31 5.93 -5.83
N ILE A 57 -6.69 4.75 -5.70
CA ILE A 57 -5.35 4.49 -6.24
C ILE A 57 -5.30 4.54 -7.76
N ASP A 58 -6.35 4.09 -8.46
CA ASP A 58 -6.45 4.18 -9.92
C ASP A 58 -6.25 5.63 -10.38
N ILE A 59 -7.05 6.56 -9.83
CA ILE A 59 -6.95 8.00 -10.13
C ILE A 59 -5.53 8.51 -9.84
N VAL A 60 -5.00 8.21 -8.66
CA VAL A 60 -3.68 8.69 -8.24
C VAL A 60 -2.57 8.21 -9.17
N MET A 61 -2.53 6.92 -9.48
CA MET A 61 -1.45 6.33 -10.28
C MET A 61 -1.50 6.83 -11.73
N GLN A 62 -2.70 6.93 -12.31
CA GLN A 62 -2.89 7.42 -13.67
C GLN A 62 -2.54 8.91 -13.80
N GLU A 63 -2.98 9.74 -12.86
CA GLU A 63 -2.66 11.18 -12.88
C GLU A 63 -1.17 11.46 -12.64
N LEU A 64 -0.52 10.69 -11.75
CA LEU A 64 0.90 10.82 -11.49
C LEU A 64 1.75 10.40 -12.69
N ASP A 65 1.43 9.27 -13.32
CA ASP A 65 2.13 8.84 -14.53
C ASP A 65 1.94 9.85 -15.65
N ALA A 66 0.70 10.32 -15.89
CA ALA A 66 0.44 11.34 -16.89
C ALA A 66 1.27 12.62 -16.65
N LEU A 67 1.38 13.07 -15.39
CA LEU A 67 2.16 14.26 -15.05
C LEU A 67 3.63 14.14 -15.49
N VAL A 68 4.24 12.96 -15.35
CA VAL A 68 5.66 12.78 -15.67
C VAL A 68 5.90 12.25 -17.08
N ASN A 69 4.96 11.49 -17.65
CA ASN A 69 5.12 10.69 -18.85
C ASN A 69 4.17 11.02 -20.00
N VAL A 70 3.19 11.92 -19.85
CA VAL A 70 2.32 12.38 -20.94
C VAL A 70 2.65 13.82 -21.34
N ASP A 71 2.75 14.07 -22.64
CA ASP A 71 2.77 15.43 -23.18
C ASP A 71 1.33 15.95 -23.28
N PHE A 72 0.97 16.90 -22.42
CA PHE A 72 -0.40 17.44 -22.37
C PHE A 72 -0.81 18.26 -23.59
N SER A 73 0.13 18.66 -24.45
CA SER A 73 -0.20 19.34 -25.69
C SER A 73 -0.66 18.38 -26.79
N THR A 74 -0.11 17.16 -26.81
CA THR A 74 -0.45 16.11 -27.78
C THR A 74 -1.35 15.01 -27.21
N MET A 75 -1.42 14.90 -25.89
CA MET A 75 -2.04 13.79 -25.15
C MET A 75 -1.39 12.42 -25.45
N GLU A 76 -0.12 12.42 -25.86
CA GLU A 76 0.65 11.22 -26.16
C GLU A 76 1.71 10.94 -25.08
N ALA A 77 2.14 9.69 -25.00
CA ALA A 77 3.26 9.30 -24.15
C ALA A 77 4.55 9.97 -24.62
N LYS A 78 5.35 10.46 -23.67
CA LYS A 78 6.67 11.02 -23.94
C LYS A 78 7.61 9.92 -24.45
N PRO A 79 8.55 10.24 -25.36
CA PRO A 79 9.51 9.26 -25.87
C PRO A 79 10.40 8.62 -24.78
N GLU A 80 10.75 9.40 -23.76
CA GLU A 80 11.52 8.93 -22.60
C GLU A 80 10.59 8.82 -21.39
N ILE A 81 10.36 7.58 -20.95
CA ILE A 81 9.51 7.27 -19.79
C ILE A 81 10.34 7.42 -18.51
N LYS A 82 9.83 8.24 -17.60
CA LYS A 82 10.39 8.44 -16.26
C LYS A 82 9.78 7.46 -15.28
N SER A 83 10.64 6.88 -14.45
CA SER A 83 10.24 5.99 -13.36
C SER A 83 10.18 6.75 -12.04
N LEU A 84 9.06 6.61 -11.31
CA LEU A 84 8.90 7.14 -9.96
C LEU A 84 9.25 6.08 -8.92
N LYS A 85 9.91 6.50 -7.82
CA LYS A 85 10.00 5.70 -6.57
C LYS A 85 8.79 6.03 -5.69
N ILE A 86 7.88 5.09 -5.52
CA ILE A 86 6.58 5.24 -4.84
C ILE A 86 6.57 4.39 -3.58
N ILE A 87 6.51 5.04 -2.41
CA ILE A 87 6.48 4.36 -1.12
C ILE A 87 5.13 4.66 -0.46
N ARG A 88 4.30 3.65 -0.30
CA ARG A 88 3.06 3.76 0.47
C ARG A 88 3.39 3.67 1.96
N LEU A 89 2.89 4.64 2.72
CA LEU A 89 2.90 4.63 4.18
C LEU A 89 1.45 4.48 4.65
N GLY A 90 1.10 3.28 5.09
CA GLY A 90 -0.27 2.93 5.45
C GLY A 90 -0.38 2.22 6.79
N THR A 91 -1.59 1.76 7.09
CA THR A 91 -1.87 0.90 8.22
C THR A 91 -2.59 -0.34 7.78
N SER A 92 -2.37 -1.43 8.50
CA SER A 92 -3.03 -2.69 8.23
C SER A 92 -3.40 -3.41 9.53
N GLY A 93 -4.21 -4.46 9.40
CA GLY A 93 -4.44 -5.41 10.47
C GLY A 93 -3.74 -6.74 10.15
N SER A 94 -2.96 -7.28 11.08
CA SER A 94 -2.37 -8.61 10.91
C SER A 94 -3.41 -9.70 11.10
N ILE A 95 -3.30 -10.76 10.29
CA ILE A 95 -4.13 -11.96 10.41
C ILE A 95 -3.34 -13.17 10.93
N GLN A 96 -2.05 -12.97 11.23
CA GLN A 96 -1.17 -14.02 11.73
C GLN A 96 -0.94 -13.84 13.24
N PRO A 97 -1.12 -14.89 14.06
CA PRO A 97 -1.03 -14.78 15.51
C PRO A 97 0.32 -14.25 16.03
N HIS A 98 1.41 -14.54 15.32
CA HIS A 98 2.78 -14.15 15.69
C HIS A 98 3.13 -12.70 15.32
N ILE A 99 2.29 -12.01 14.54
CA ILE A 99 2.48 -10.61 14.17
C ILE A 99 1.63 -9.74 15.11
N SER A 100 2.30 -9.09 16.05
CA SER A 100 1.68 -8.24 17.06
C SER A 100 1.32 -6.87 16.51
N VAL A 101 0.43 -6.16 17.22
CA VAL A 101 0.24 -4.72 17.00
C VAL A 101 1.53 -3.95 17.29
N ASP A 102 1.63 -2.72 16.78
CA ASP A 102 2.77 -1.84 16.97
C ASP A 102 4.07 -2.34 16.32
N GLN A 103 3.94 -3.07 15.21
CA GLN A 103 5.05 -3.50 14.36
C GLN A 103 5.00 -2.80 12.99
N ILE A 104 6.16 -2.68 12.33
CA ILE A 104 6.28 -2.19 10.96
C ILE A 104 6.42 -3.38 10.02
N LEU A 105 5.56 -3.47 9.02
CA LEU A 105 5.55 -4.54 8.03
C LEU A 105 5.80 -4.00 6.62
N LEU A 106 6.74 -4.61 5.91
CA LEU A 106 7.00 -4.39 4.49
C LEU A 106 6.25 -5.44 3.68
N THR A 107 5.51 -4.99 2.67
CA THR A 107 4.80 -5.90 1.77
C THR A 107 5.74 -6.41 0.69
N ASP A 108 6.01 -7.72 0.66
CA ASP A 108 6.65 -8.39 -0.48
C ASP A 108 5.62 -8.62 -1.59
N PHE A 109 4.68 -9.55 -1.39
CA PHE A 109 3.58 -9.79 -2.33
C PHE A 109 2.29 -9.09 -1.91
N ALA A 110 1.55 -8.57 -2.88
CA ALA A 110 0.22 -7.99 -2.70
C ALA A 110 -0.83 -8.78 -3.50
N ILE A 111 -1.90 -9.18 -2.84
CA ILE A 111 -2.99 -9.99 -3.39
C ILE A 111 -4.24 -9.12 -3.53
N SER A 112 -4.79 -8.99 -4.73
CA SER A 112 -5.99 -8.19 -5.00
C SER A 112 -7.27 -8.99 -4.78
N MET A 113 -8.01 -8.73 -3.69
CA MET A 113 -9.43 -9.08 -3.64
C MET A 113 -10.31 -8.02 -4.32
N ASP A 114 -9.74 -6.85 -4.58
CA ASP A 114 -10.35 -5.84 -5.44
C ASP A 114 -10.35 -6.28 -6.91
N ASN A 115 -11.15 -5.60 -7.73
CA ASN A 115 -11.30 -5.93 -9.15
C ASN A 115 -10.52 -5.00 -10.08
N LEU A 116 -9.68 -4.10 -9.57
CA LEU A 116 -9.00 -3.10 -10.41
C LEU A 116 -8.15 -3.76 -11.49
N HIS A 117 -7.46 -4.85 -11.12
CA HIS A 117 -6.62 -5.64 -12.02
C HIS A 117 -7.35 -6.18 -13.27
N ARG A 118 -8.69 -6.26 -13.26
CA ARG A 118 -9.48 -6.75 -14.39
C ARG A 118 -9.68 -5.71 -15.49
N HIS A 119 -9.43 -4.44 -15.20
CA HIS A 119 -9.67 -3.32 -16.11
C HIS A 119 -8.44 -2.96 -16.95
N TYR A 120 -7.27 -3.52 -16.62
CA TYR A 120 -6.00 -3.20 -17.25
C TYR A 120 -5.27 -4.46 -17.73
N VAL A 121 -4.48 -4.31 -18.79
CA VAL A 121 -3.52 -5.33 -19.21
C VAL A 121 -2.25 -5.15 -18.37
N LEU A 122 -2.10 -5.99 -17.35
CA LEU A 122 -0.99 -5.90 -16.42
C LEU A 122 0.24 -6.65 -16.94
N LYS A 123 1.43 -6.12 -16.62
CA LYS A 123 2.71 -6.57 -17.17
C LYS A 123 3.13 -7.96 -16.70
N ARG A 124 2.94 -8.26 -15.42
CA ARG A 124 3.37 -9.51 -14.79
C ARG A 124 2.17 -10.25 -14.25
N LYS A 125 2.26 -11.58 -14.21
CA LYS A 125 1.31 -12.45 -13.52
C LYS A 125 2.05 -13.49 -12.72
N PHE A 126 1.50 -13.87 -11.57
CA PHE A 126 1.99 -14.99 -10.77
C PHE A 126 0.92 -16.08 -10.79
N GLU A 127 0.69 -16.65 -11.97
CA GLU A 127 -0.45 -17.54 -12.24
C GLU A 127 -0.51 -18.73 -11.27
N ASN A 128 0.63 -19.31 -10.89
CA ASN A 128 0.66 -20.39 -9.90
C ASN A 128 0.13 -19.94 -8.53
N TYR A 129 0.50 -18.74 -8.06
CA TYR A 129 0.02 -18.20 -6.79
C TYR A 129 -1.48 -17.86 -6.88
N GLU A 130 -1.92 -17.30 -8.00
CA GLU A 130 -3.32 -17.00 -8.26
C GLU A 130 -4.18 -18.28 -8.28
N MET A 131 -3.67 -19.38 -8.87
CA MET A 131 -4.34 -20.69 -8.85
C MET A 131 -4.44 -21.28 -7.44
N GLU A 132 -3.42 -21.14 -6.60
CA GLU A 132 -3.47 -21.59 -5.19
C GLU A 132 -4.50 -20.80 -4.37
N LEU A 133 -4.68 -19.52 -4.68
CA LEU A 133 -5.63 -18.63 -3.99
C LEU A 133 -7.08 -18.78 -4.48
N PHE A 134 -7.27 -19.26 -5.71
CA PHE A 134 -8.58 -19.35 -6.35
C PHE A 134 -9.66 -20.09 -5.52
N PRO A 135 -9.36 -21.21 -4.84
CA PRO A 135 -10.34 -21.90 -3.99
C PRO A 135 -10.83 -21.06 -2.80
N PHE A 136 -10.07 -20.06 -2.37
CA PHE A 136 -10.39 -19.22 -1.20
C PHE A 136 -11.05 -17.90 -1.61
N LEU A 137 -10.51 -17.25 -2.63
CA LEU A 137 -10.82 -15.86 -2.97
C LEU A 137 -11.46 -15.69 -4.36
N GLY A 138 -11.52 -16.77 -5.15
CA GLY A 138 -11.86 -16.70 -6.56
C GLY A 138 -10.75 -16.03 -7.37
N MET A 139 -11.13 -15.36 -8.45
CA MET A 139 -10.14 -14.67 -9.30
C MET A 139 -9.54 -13.47 -8.56
N VAL A 140 -8.23 -13.56 -8.34
CA VAL A 140 -7.37 -12.52 -7.77
C VAL A 140 -6.20 -12.27 -8.71
N HIS A 141 -5.47 -11.19 -8.46
CA HIS A 141 -4.19 -10.93 -9.07
C HIS A 141 -3.13 -10.80 -7.97
N VAL A 142 -1.94 -11.33 -8.23
CA VAL A 142 -0.81 -11.24 -7.32
C VAL A 142 0.24 -10.35 -7.95
N THR A 143 0.78 -9.43 -7.16
CA THR A 143 1.86 -8.51 -7.56
C THR A 143 2.95 -8.50 -6.49
N ARG A 144 4.10 -7.90 -6.81
CA ARG A 144 5.25 -7.88 -5.91
C ARG A 144 5.86 -6.48 -5.84
N ALA A 145 6.44 -6.15 -4.69
CA ALA A 145 7.23 -4.94 -4.51
C ALA A 145 8.43 -4.88 -5.47
N ASP A 146 8.91 -3.66 -5.72
CA ASP A 146 10.22 -3.47 -6.35
C ASP A 146 11.32 -4.04 -5.44
N ALA A 147 12.18 -4.89 -6.02
CA ALA A 147 13.18 -5.62 -5.26
C ALA A 147 14.25 -4.71 -4.64
N ASP A 148 14.62 -3.62 -5.31
CA ASP A 148 15.63 -2.68 -4.80
C ASP A 148 15.08 -1.93 -3.58
N LEU A 149 13.85 -1.42 -3.69
CA LEU A 149 13.17 -0.79 -2.55
C LEU A 149 12.99 -1.78 -1.40
N LEU A 150 12.53 -3.00 -1.68
CA LEU A 150 12.34 -3.99 -0.62
C LEU A 150 13.65 -4.27 0.13
N ASN A 151 14.75 -4.50 -0.59
CA ASN A 151 16.08 -4.73 -0.01
C ASN A 151 16.60 -3.52 0.77
N GLN A 152 16.37 -2.29 0.27
CA GLN A 152 16.78 -1.06 0.94
C GLN A 152 16.08 -0.88 2.30
N PHE A 153 14.77 -1.18 2.35
CA PHE A 153 13.95 -0.94 3.52
C PHE A 153 13.87 -2.12 4.47
N GLN A 154 14.31 -3.33 4.10
CA GLN A 154 14.29 -4.48 5.01
C GLN A 154 15.33 -4.36 6.13
N SER A 155 14.91 -4.66 7.36
CA SER A 155 15.81 -4.70 8.52
C SER A 155 15.25 -5.50 9.70
N PRO A 156 16.04 -5.72 10.78
CA PRO A 156 15.53 -6.34 12.01
C PRO A 156 14.37 -5.59 12.69
N GLN A 157 14.11 -4.33 12.32
CA GLN A 157 13.00 -3.53 12.85
C GLN A 157 11.69 -3.75 12.08
N THR A 158 11.75 -4.48 10.96
CA THR A 158 10.61 -4.71 10.08
C THR A 158 10.31 -6.19 9.93
N ILE A 159 9.04 -6.50 9.72
CA ILE A 159 8.59 -7.81 9.29
C ILE A 159 8.40 -7.76 7.77
N LEU A 160 8.81 -8.82 7.08
CA LEU A 160 8.46 -9.03 5.68
C LEU A 160 7.17 -9.85 5.61
N GLY A 161 6.18 -9.41 4.84
CA GLY A 161 4.89 -10.07 4.78
C GLY A 161 4.18 -9.96 3.43
N ASN A 162 3.12 -10.73 3.27
CA ASN A 162 2.27 -10.74 2.08
C ASN A 162 0.91 -10.13 2.40
N THR A 163 0.57 -9.04 1.72
CA THR A 163 -0.58 -8.20 2.04
C THR A 163 -1.77 -8.55 1.17
N LEU A 164 -2.92 -8.77 1.79
CA LEU A 164 -4.19 -8.94 1.11
C LEU A 164 -4.93 -7.59 1.04
N THR A 165 -5.14 -7.09 -0.17
CA THR A 165 -5.83 -5.82 -0.41
C THR A 165 -7.32 -6.09 -0.63
N ALA A 166 -8.15 -5.59 0.29
CA ALA A 166 -9.59 -5.80 0.30
C ALA A 166 -10.35 -4.61 -0.32
N PRO A 167 -11.46 -4.85 -1.05
CA PRO A 167 -12.30 -3.78 -1.64
C PRO A 167 -13.22 -3.08 -0.61
N GLY A 168 -12.87 -3.08 0.66
CA GLY A 168 -13.66 -2.46 1.73
C GLY A 168 -13.24 -2.88 3.12
N PHE A 169 -13.67 -2.12 4.13
CA PHE A 169 -13.21 -2.30 5.50
C PHE A 169 -13.99 -3.36 6.30
N TYR A 170 -15.29 -3.54 6.07
CA TYR A 170 -16.12 -4.43 6.89
C TYR A 170 -16.14 -5.88 6.36
N GLY A 171 -17.21 -6.26 5.66
CA GLY A 171 -17.40 -7.61 5.13
C GLY A 171 -16.22 -8.14 4.29
N PRO A 172 -15.61 -7.33 3.40
CA PRO A 172 -14.46 -7.77 2.62
C PRO A 172 -13.21 -8.13 3.44
N GLN A 173 -13.11 -7.65 4.68
CA GLN A 173 -12.05 -8.04 5.63
C GLN A 173 -12.58 -8.97 6.73
N GLY A 174 -13.74 -9.62 6.53
CA GLY A 174 -14.31 -10.56 7.49
C GLY A 174 -14.83 -9.91 8.78
N ARG A 175 -15.18 -8.62 8.77
CA ARG A 175 -15.80 -7.96 9.94
C ARG A 175 -17.32 -8.02 9.84
N LYS A 176 -17.94 -8.62 10.86
CA LYS A 176 -19.40 -8.75 11.00
C LYS A 176 -19.93 -7.65 11.90
N THR A 177 -20.96 -6.94 11.43
CA THR A 177 -21.71 -5.97 12.26
C THR A 177 -23.11 -6.49 12.53
N ARG A 178 -24.04 -6.31 11.56
CA ARG A 178 -25.40 -6.86 11.61
C ARG A 178 -25.69 -7.82 10.46
N LEU A 179 -25.18 -7.52 9.27
CA LEU A 179 -25.33 -8.39 8.10
C LEU A 179 -24.38 -9.60 8.25
N PRO A 180 -24.87 -10.85 8.11
CA PRO A 180 -23.99 -12.01 8.14
C PRO A 180 -23.00 -11.97 6.96
N LEU A 181 -21.80 -12.50 7.18
CA LEU A 181 -20.85 -12.69 6.09
C LEU A 181 -21.28 -13.88 5.25
N ARG A 182 -20.91 -13.86 3.97
CA ARG A 182 -21.10 -15.02 3.09
C ARG A 182 -20.24 -16.21 3.54
N GLU A 183 -19.09 -15.91 4.12
CA GLU A 183 -18.15 -16.87 4.69
C GLU A 183 -17.57 -16.25 5.97
N ASP A 184 -17.99 -16.76 7.13
CA ASP A 184 -17.55 -16.24 8.45
C ASP A 184 -16.10 -16.69 8.78
N SER A 185 -15.60 -17.76 8.16
CA SER A 185 -14.29 -18.37 8.46
C SER A 185 -13.17 -18.00 7.49
N ILE A 186 -13.38 -17.04 6.58
CA ILE A 186 -12.41 -16.74 5.51
C ILE A 186 -11.05 -16.28 6.06
N ILE A 187 -11.03 -15.49 7.14
CA ILE A 187 -9.78 -15.00 7.74
C ILE A 187 -8.99 -16.13 8.37
N GLU A 188 -9.66 -17.06 9.07
CA GLU A 188 -9.05 -18.25 9.67
C GLU A 188 -8.48 -19.16 8.57
N LYS A 189 -9.27 -19.45 7.52
CA LYS A 189 -8.83 -20.25 6.37
C LYS A 189 -7.58 -19.67 5.69
N LEU A 190 -7.52 -18.35 5.49
CA LEU A 190 -6.36 -17.70 4.88
C LEU A 190 -5.16 -17.62 5.83
N SER A 191 -5.40 -17.48 7.14
CA SER A 191 -4.35 -17.51 8.16
C SER A 191 -3.67 -18.88 8.21
N ASP A 192 -4.47 -19.94 8.15
CA ASP A 192 -4.01 -21.33 8.29
C ASP A 192 -3.41 -21.91 7.00
N ALA A 193 -3.83 -21.45 5.83
CA ALA A 193 -3.33 -21.93 4.54
C ALA A 193 -1.84 -21.62 4.34
N ASP A 194 -1.11 -22.56 3.74
CA ASP A 194 0.27 -22.36 3.27
C ASP A 194 0.25 -22.22 1.75
N PHE A 195 0.79 -21.10 1.26
CA PHE A 195 0.97 -20.86 -0.17
C PHE A 195 2.45 -20.95 -0.51
N SER A 196 2.77 -21.22 -1.78
CA SER A 196 4.16 -21.31 -2.25
C SER A 196 4.94 -19.99 -2.14
N PHE A 197 4.25 -18.85 -2.04
CA PHE A 197 4.83 -17.54 -1.74
C PHE A 197 4.88 -17.21 -0.23
N GLY A 198 4.44 -18.13 0.63
CA GLY A 198 4.35 -17.96 2.08
C GLY A 198 2.95 -17.56 2.57
N LYS A 199 2.84 -17.26 3.86
CA LYS A 199 1.55 -16.89 4.50
C LYS A 199 1.08 -15.51 4.07
N ILE A 200 -0.23 -15.30 4.01
CA ILE A 200 -0.83 -13.96 4.01
C ILE A 200 -0.73 -13.41 5.43
N THR A 201 -0.13 -12.23 5.60
CA THR A 201 0.23 -11.69 6.92
C THR A 201 -0.72 -10.63 7.44
N ASN A 202 -1.23 -9.78 6.55
CA ASN A 202 -2.03 -8.62 6.92
C ASN A 202 -3.02 -8.21 5.82
N MET A 203 -3.98 -7.37 6.19
CA MET A 203 -4.98 -6.82 5.28
C MET A 203 -5.05 -5.30 5.33
N GLU A 204 -5.20 -4.68 4.16
CA GLU A 204 -5.42 -3.26 3.95
C GLU A 204 -6.24 -3.07 2.66
N MET A 205 -6.21 -1.89 2.02
CA MET A 205 -7.16 -1.54 0.96
C MET A 205 -6.55 -0.91 -0.31
N GLU A 206 -5.22 -0.82 -0.45
CA GLU A 206 -4.62 -0.06 -1.56
C GLU A 206 -3.42 -0.73 -2.25
N THR A 207 -2.67 -1.60 -1.55
CA THR A 207 -1.32 -1.99 -1.99
C THR A 207 -1.32 -2.76 -3.32
N SER A 208 -2.29 -3.64 -3.55
CA SER A 208 -2.42 -4.37 -4.82
C SER A 208 -2.54 -3.42 -6.03
N GLY A 209 -3.33 -2.35 -5.92
CA GLY A 209 -3.51 -1.37 -6.98
C GLY A 209 -2.23 -0.59 -7.25
N ILE A 210 -1.51 -0.20 -6.20
CA ILE A 210 -0.24 0.54 -6.32
C ILE A 210 0.80 -0.33 -7.03
N TYR A 211 0.93 -1.60 -6.63
CA TYR A 211 1.91 -2.51 -7.22
C TYR A 211 1.53 -2.87 -8.67
N SER A 212 0.26 -3.19 -8.93
CA SER A 212 -0.24 -3.57 -10.26
C SER A 212 -0.02 -2.47 -11.29
N LEU A 213 -0.47 -1.25 -10.97
CA LEU A 213 -0.34 -0.10 -11.86
C LEU A 213 1.10 0.38 -11.91
N GLY A 214 1.78 0.45 -10.76
CA GLY A 214 3.16 0.89 -10.67
C GLY A 214 4.10 0.04 -11.52
N GLU A 215 4.06 -1.28 -11.40
CA GLU A 215 4.90 -2.18 -12.20
C GLU A 215 4.57 -2.08 -13.70
N SER A 216 3.29 -1.99 -14.04
CA SER A 216 2.84 -1.92 -15.44
C SER A 216 3.19 -0.59 -16.11
N LEU A 217 3.21 0.52 -15.36
CA LEU A 217 3.65 1.85 -15.80
C LEU A 217 5.17 2.05 -15.68
N GLY A 218 5.91 1.07 -15.14
CA GLY A 218 7.37 1.13 -15.01
C GLY A 218 7.88 1.95 -13.82
N HIS A 219 7.05 2.13 -12.79
CA HIS A 219 7.41 2.74 -11.50
C HIS A 219 7.88 1.70 -10.48
N LYS A 220 8.74 2.11 -9.56
CA LYS A 220 9.21 1.28 -8.44
C LYS A 220 8.34 1.50 -7.22
N CYS A 221 7.72 0.45 -6.69
CA CYS A 221 6.75 0.57 -5.59
C CYS A 221 7.11 -0.26 -4.36
N LEU A 222 6.85 0.28 -3.17
CA LEU A 222 6.94 -0.41 -1.89
C LEU A 222 5.81 0.04 -0.96
N SER A 223 5.25 -0.88 -0.18
CA SER A 223 4.23 -0.60 0.84
C SER A 223 4.74 -0.96 2.23
N VAL A 224 4.74 0.06 3.09
CA VAL A 224 5.14 -0.01 4.50
C VAL A 224 3.91 0.21 5.36
N ASN A 225 3.65 -0.71 6.30
CA ASN A 225 2.42 -0.76 7.06
C ASN A 225 2.70 -0.75 8.56
N ALA A 226 2.07 0.17 9.28
CA ALA A 226 1.96 0.10 10.73
C ALA A 226 0.82 -0.87 11.10
N ILE A 227 1.13 -1.92 11.86
CA ILE A 227 0.12 -2.89 12.30
C ILE A 227 -0.68 -2.31 13.46
N LEU A 228 -1.95 -1.96 13.22
CA LEU A 228 -2.82 -1.36 14.23
C LEU A 228 -3.76 -2.34 14.91
N ALA A 229 -4.00 -3.49 14.30
CA ALA A 229 -4.93 -4.49 14.79
C ALA A 229 -4.39 -5.89 14.55
N GLN A 230 -4.62 -6.79 15.52
CA GLN A 230 -4.37 -8.22 15.39
C GLN A 230 -5.73 -8.90 15.33
N ARG A 231 -6.05 -9.50 14.17
CA ARG A 231 -7.42 -9.91 13.82
C ARG A 231 -7.90 -11.17 14.52
N ASN A 232 -6.99 -12.07 14.90
CA ASN A 232 -7.33 -13.31 15.58
C ASN A 232 -7.59 -13.08 17.08
N THR A 233 -6.86 -12.16 17.72
CA THR A 233 -7.01 -11.83 19.15
C THR A 233 -7.91 -10.62 19.39
N ASN A 234 -8.37 -9.94 18.33
CA ASN A 234 -9.07 -8.66 18.41
C ASN A 234 -8.31 -7.59 19.22
N GLN A 235 -6.98 -7.66 19.25
CA GLN A 235 -6.15 -6.65 19.89
C GLN A 235 -5.99 -5.44 18.98
N PHE A 236 -6.03 -4.25 19.57
CA PHE A 236 -5.77 -2.99 18.87
C PHE A 236 -4.61 -2.25 19.54
N SER A 237 -3.84 -1.51 18.73
CA SER A 237 -2.83 -0.59 19.25
C SER A 237 -3.49 0.44 20.18
N THR A 238 -2.89 0.64 21.34
CA THR A 238 -3.30 1.69 22.28
C THR A 238 -2.71 3.06 21.92
N ASN A 239 -1.68 3.08 21.07
CA ASN A 239 -1.07 4.29 20.56
C ASN A 239 -0.85 4.24 19.02
N PRO A 240 -1.93 4.24 18.22
CA PRO A 240 -1.82 4.19 16.75
C PRO A 240 -0.97 5.31 16.16
N ALA A 241 -1.06 6.51 16.74
CA ALA A 241 -0.26 7.66 16.31
C ALA A 241 1.24 7.45 16.51
N GLY A 242 1.62 6.80 17.61
CA GLY A 242 3.01 6.48 17.93
C GLY A 242 3.64 5.55 16.91
N ILE A 243 2.99 4.42 16.58
CA ILE A 243 3.55 3.47 15.60
C ILE A 243 3.60 4.06 14.19
N VAL A 244 2.60 4.86 13.79
CA VAL A 244 2.62 5.56 12.49
C VAL A 244 3.78 6.55 12.43
N LYS A 245 4.02 7.32 13.49
CA LYS A 245 5.17 8.22 13.57
C LYS A 245 6.50 7.45 13.48
N GLN A 246 6.64 6.34 14.22
CA GLN A 246 7.83 5.48 14.15
C GLN A 246 8.04 4.91 12.75
N MET A 247 6.99 4.50 12.06
CA MET A 247 7.06 4.04 10.67
C MET A 247 7.54 5.15 9.72
N ILE A 248 7.04 6.37 9.88
CA ILE A 248 7.48 7.53 9.09
C ILE A 248 8.98 7.79 9.33
N GLU A 249 9.39 7.89 10.59
CA GLU A 249 10.80 8.10 10.97
C GLU A 249 11.70 6.98 10.44
N TYR A 250 11.26 5.72 10.55
CA TYR A 250 11.95 4.57 9.99
C TYR A 250 12.20 4.74 8.49
N VAL A 251 11.16 5.08 7.74
CA VAL A 251 11.26 5.23 6.29
C VAL A 251 12.23 6.36 5.93
N PHE A 252 12.12 7.53 6.55
CA PHE A 252 13.05 8.63 6.28
C PHE A 252 14.50 8.29 6.63
N SER A 253 14.75 7.54 7.71
CA SER A 253 16.11 7.11 8.09
C SER A 253 16.77 6.17 7.07
N ARG A 254 15.98 5.56 6.19
CA ARG A 254 16.40 4.56 5.19
C ARG A 254 16.39 5.11 3.77
N LEU A 255 15.91 6.33 3.54
CA LEU A 255 15.86 6.90 2.20
C LEU A 255 17.27 7.13 1.67
N VAL A 256 17.53 6.53 0.51
CA VAL A 256 18.71 6.77 -0.31
C VAL A 256 18.20 7.20 -1.69
N PHE A 257 18.74 8.31 -2.17
CA PHE A 257 18.31 8.93 -3.43
C PHE A 257 19.03 8.33 -4.63
#